data_AF-A0A9E4U5N1-F1
#
_entry.id   AF-A0A9E4U5N1-F1
#
_cell.length_a   1.000
_cell.length_b   1.000
_cell.length_c   1.000
_cell.angle_alpha   90.00
_cell.angle_beta   90.00
_cell.angle_gamma   90.00
#
_symmetry.space_group_name_H-M   'P 1'
#
loop_
_entity.id
_entity.type
_entity.pdbx_description
1 polymer ?
#
loop_
_entity_poly.entity_id
_entity_poly.type
_entity_poly.pdbx_seq_one_letter_code
_entity_poly.pdbx_strand_id
1 'polypeptide(L)'
;MFKTQTVDPYPVRITKTLLKKWQGEIRVWDSPQSAIEGAKVLDIIVKPTQARVLEEQLDMFGSIPQRARIRYSRNKEGWVIYDMIAKPKSAQD
;
A
#
# COMPACT_ATOMS: atom_id res chain seq x y z
N MET A 1 -16.69 9.87 6.13
CA MET A 1 -16.62 8.64 5.31
C MET A 1 -15.36 8.75 4.46
N PHE A 2 -14.46 7.77 4.52
CA PHE A 2 -13.28 7.78 3.65
C PHE A 2 -13.70 7.50 2.21
N LYS A 3 -13.02 8.12 1.24
CA LYS A 3 -13.31 7.95 -0.18
C LYS A 3 -12.28 7.02 -0.80
N THR A 4 -12.73 5.94 -1.44
CA THR A 4 -11.87 5.08 -2.25
C THR A 4 -12.02 5.44 -3.72
N GLN A 5 -10.91 5.46 -4.45
CA GLN A 5 -10.88 5.69 -5.89
C GLN A 5 -10.00 4.67 -6.60
N THR A 6 -10.45 4.22 -7.76
CA THR A 6 -9.62 3.50 -8.72
C THR A 6 -8.72 4.48 -9.44
N VAL A 7 -7.46 4.13 -9.62
CA VAL A 7 -6.44 4.96 -10.29
C VAL A 7 -5.88 4.23 -11.50
N ASP A 8 -5.25 4.98 -12.42
CA ASP A 8 -4.42 4.34 -13.44
C ASP A 8 -3.23 3.63 -12.77
N PRO A 9 -3.05 2.31 -12.95
CA PRO A 9 -2.08 1.57 -12.16
C PRO A 9 -0.65 2.05 -12.32
N TYR A 10 -0.06 2.55 -11.23
CA TYR A 10 1.32 3.05 -11.24
C TYR A 10 2.26 2.19 -10.39
N PRO A 11 3.54 2.07 -10.78
CA PRO A 11 4.52 1.27 -10.06
C PRO A 11 4.86 1.90 -8.71
N VAL A 12 5.09 1.05 -7.71
CA VAL A 12 5.61 1.40 -6.38
C VAL A 12 6.59 0.32 -5.89
N ARG A 13 7.35 0.64 -4.85
CA ARG A 13 8.31 -0.29 -4.23
C ARG A 13 8.20 -0.25 -2.72
N ILE A 14 8.23 -1.42 -2.13
CA ILE A 14 8.54 -1.64 -0.72
C ILE A 14 10.05 -1.81 -0.64
N THR A 15 10.74 -0.90 0.02
CA THR A 15 12.20 -0.91 0.12
C THR A 15 12.67 -1.47 1.46
N LYS A 16 13.94 -1.84 1.55
CA LYS A 16 14.56 -2.25 2.82
C LYS A 16 14.46 -1.15 3.89
N THR A 17 14.57 0.12 3.47
CA THR A 17 14.42 1.28 4.36
C THR A 17 13.00 1.38 4.91
N LEU A 18 11.98 1.20 4.07
CA LEU A 18 10.59 1.20 4.50
C LEU A 18 10.30 0.04 5.44
N LEU A 19 10.76 -1.18 5.12
CA LEU A 19 10.64 -2.31 6.03
C LEU A 19 11.29 -2.00 7.38
N LYS A 20 12.52 -1.47 7.40
CA LYS A 20 13.18 -1.08 8.67
C LYS A 20 12.41 -0.02 9.45
N LYS A 21 11.81 0.97 8.77
CA LYS A 21 10.95 1.99 9.40
C LYS A 21 9.72 1.36 10.07
N TRP A 22 9.18 0.31 9.47
CA TRP A 22 7.96 -0.38 9.90
C TRP A 22 8.25 -1.73 10.57
N GLN A 23 9.27 -1.79 11.44
CA GLN A 23 9.61 -2.97 12.26
C GLN A 23 9.96 -4.25 11.48
N GLY A 24 10.36 -4.13 10.22
CA GLY A 24 10.79 -5.22 9.35
C GLY A 24 9.66 -5.89 8.56
N GLU A 25 8.40 -5.49 8.77
CA GLU A 25 7.24 -6.10 8.14
C GLU A 25 6.21 -5.09 7.64
N ILE A 26 5.54 -5.42 6.54
CA ILE A 26 4.35 -4.70 6.06
C ILE A 26 3.22 -5.70 5.96
N ARG A 27 2.17 -5.47 6.74
CA ARG A 27 0.95 -6.27 6.70
C ARG A 27 0.11 -5.86 5.51
N VAL A 28 -0.47 -6.85 4.86
CA VAL A 28 -1.39 -6.66 3.74
C VAL A 28 -2.77 -7.07 4.20
N TRP A 29 -3.76 -6.20 4.05
CA TRP A 29 -5.12 -6.40 4.54
C TRP A 29 -6.10 -6.71 3.40
N ASP A 30 -7.22 -7.34 3.73
CA ASP A 30 -8.32 -7.63 2.80
C ASP A 30 -9.13 -6.39 2.40
N SER A 31 -9.14 -5.38 3.28
CA SER A 31 -9.93 -4.16 3.14
C SER A 31 -9.12 -2.95 3.59
N PRO A 32 -9.50 -1.73 3.17
CA PRO A 32 -8.83 -0.51 3.61
C PRO A 32 -9.26 -0.10 5.03
N GLN A 33 -9.97 -0.94 5.78
CA GLN A 33 -10.39 -0.64 7.14
C GLN A 33 -9.26 -0.92 8.13
N SER A 34 -9.38 -0.42 9.35
CA SER A 34 -8.46 -0.76 10.44
C SER A 34 -8.71 -2.19 10.95
N ALA A 35 -7.72 -2.75 11.67
CA ALA A 35 -7.90 -4.04 12.35
C ALA A 35 -9.02 -4.01 13.40
N ILE A 36 -9.28 -2.83 14.00
CA ILE A 36 -10.37 -2.63 14.97
C ILE A 36 -11.74 -2.76 14.29
N GLU A 37 -11.82 -2.39 13.02
CA GLU A 37 -13.02 -2.50 12.19
C GLU A 37 -13.18 -3.89 11.55
N GLY A 38 -12.30 -4.84 11.88
CA GLY A 38 -12.41 -6.24 11.44
C GLY A 38 -11.62 -6.61 10.19
N ALA A 39 -10.75 -5.72 9.68
CA ALA A 39 -9.88 -6.03 8.55
C ALA A 39 -8.93 -7.19 8.89
N LYS A 40 -8.83 -8.17 7.98
CA LYS A 40 -8.00 -9.36 8.15
C LYS A 40 -6.68 -9.20 7.44
N VAL A 41 -5.59 -9.66 8.06
CA VAL A 41 -4.28 -9.74 7.42
C VAL A 41 -4.28 -10.93 6.45
N LEU A 42 -4.07 -10.65 5.17
CA LEU A 42 -3.95 -11.62 4.09
C LEU A 42 -2.51 -12.13 3.92
N ASP A 43 -1.53 -11.26 4.12
CA ASP A 43 -0.11 -11.57 3.92
C ASP A 43 0.80 -10.62 4.73
N ILE A 44 2.07 -10.98 4.85
CA ILE A 44 3.11 -10.16 5.47
C ILE A 44 4.32 -10.09 4.54
N ILE A 45 4.63 -8.88 4.07
CA ILE A 45 5.79 -8.61 3.23
C ILE A 45 6.99 -8.29 4.12
N VAL A 46 7.98 -9.19 4.13
CA VAL A 46 9.22 -9.07 4.93
C VAL A 46 10.49 -8.85 4.08
N LYS A 47 10.34 -8.74 2.76
CA LYS A 47 11.43 -8.51 1.81
C LYS A 47 11.09 -7.38 0.85
N PRO A 48 12.10 -6.64 0.35
CA PRO A 48 11.88 -5.62 -0.66
C PRO A 48 11.09 -6.17 -1.85
N THR A 49 10.03 -5.48 -2.24
CA THR A 49 9.02 -6.00 -3.18
C THR A 49 8.59 -4.90 -4.14
N GLN A 50 8.52 -5.22 -5.43
CA GLN A 50 7.89 -4.35 -6.43
C GLN A 50 6.38 -4.61 -6.45
N ALA A 51 5.60 -3.54 -6.60
CA ALA A 51 4.15 -3.63 -6.67
C ALA A 51 3.58 -2.55 -7.61
N ARG A 52 2.28 -2.62 -7.87
CA ARG A 52 1.50 -1.57 -8.54
C ARG A 52 0.32 -1.17 -7.67
N VAL A 53 0.07 0.12 -7.53
CA VAL A 53 -1.15 0.62 -6.89
C VAL A 53 -2.30 0.49 -7.89
N LEU A 54 -3.45 0.00 -7.42
CA LEU A 54 -4.67 -0.14 -8.22
C LEU A 54 -5.78 0.80 -7.73
N GLU A 55 -5.85 1.01 -6.42
CA GLU A 55 -6.82 1.87 -5.76
C GLU A 55 -6.16 2.63 -4.62
N GLU A 56 -6.69 3.81 -4.31
CA GLU A 56 -6.29 4.62 -3.17
C GLU A 56 -7.51 4.89 -2.29
N GLN A 57 -7.34 4.75 -0.97
CA GLN A 57 -8.26 5.32 -0.01
C GLN A 57 -7.70 6.65 0.45
N LEU A 58 -8.42 7.71 0.14
CA LEU A 58 -8.11 9.07 0.54
C LEU A 58 -8.65 9.34 1.95
N ASP A 59 -8.09 10.37 2.59
CA ASP A 59 -8.58 10.93 3.83
C ASP A 59 -10.03 11.47 3.71
N MET A 60 -10.59 11.96 4.82
CA MET A 60 -11.97 12.44 4.87
C MET A 60 -12.24 13.64 3.96
N PHE A 61 -11.20 14.38 3.58
CA PHE A 61 -11.27 15.52 2.67
C PHE A 61 -10.96 15.14 1.22
N GLY A 62 -10.65 13.87 0.94
CA GLY A 62 -10.39 13.38 -0.41
C GLY A 62 -9.13 13.96 -1.05
N SER A 63 -8.14 14.36 -0.24
CA SER A 63 -6.94 15.08 -0.70
C SER A 63 -5.67 14.25 -0.57
N ILE A 64 -5.56 13.39 0.45
CA ILE A 64 -4.31 12.69 0.77
C ILE A 64 -4.55 11.17 0.83
N PRO A 65 -3.85 10.35 0.03
CA PRO A 65 -3.88 8.90 0.14
C PRO A 65 -3.40 8.43 1.51
N GLN A 66 -4.24 7.65 2.19
CA GLN A 66 -3.95 7.04 3.50
C GLN A 66 -3.61 5.55 3.34
N ARG A 67 -4.28 4.87 2.41
CA ARG A 67 -4.05 3.46 2.09
C ARG A 67 -4.07 3.24 0.59
N ALA A 68 -3.38 2.21 0.15
CA ALA A 68 -3.37 1.78 -1.24
C ALA A 68 -3.67 0.30 -1.35
N ARG A 69 -4.51 -0.07 -2.32
CA ARG A 69 -4.60 -1.45 -2.78
C ARG A 69 -3.47 -1.70 -3.75
N ILE A 70 -2.60 -2.65 -3.43
CA ILE A 70 -1.46 -2.99 -4.26
C ILE A 70 -1.60 -4.39 -4.85
N ARG A 71 -1.10 -4.57 -6.08
CA ARG A 71 -0.79 -5.87 -6.66
C ARG A 71 0.71 -6.13 -6.61
N TYR A 72 1.10 -7.25 -6.03
CA TYR A 72 2.48 -7.66 -5.83
C TYR A 72 2.64 -9.16 -6.06
N SER A 73 3.89 -9.65 -6.16
CA SER A 73 4.28 -11.08 -6.23
C SER A 73 3.24 -12.06 -6.83
N ARG A 74 3.36 -12.38 -8.13
CA ARG A 74 2.48 -13.36 -8.82
C ARG A 74 0.98 -13.10 -8.59
N ASN A 75 0.55 -11.84 -8.75
CA ASN A 75 -0.86 -11.40 -8.69
C ASN A 75 -1.53 -11.43 -7.30
N LYS A 76 -0.77 -11.48 -6.21
CA LYS A 76 -1.34 -11.20 -4.89
C LYS A 76 -1.81 -9.75 -4.82
N GLU A 77 -2.92 -9.53 -4.13
CA GLU A 77 -3.49 -8.21 -3.92
C GLU A 77 -3.87 -7.99 -2.47
N GLY A 78 -3.85 -6.73 -2.05
CA GLY A 78 -4.45 -6.30 -0.80
C GLY A 78 -4.07 -4.88 -0.45
N TRP A 79 -4.61 -4.41 0.67
CA TRP A 79 -4.45 -3.05 1.15
C TRP A 79 -3.20 -2.93 2.01
N VAL A 80 -2.51 -1.79 1.89
CA VAL A 80 -1.38 -1.40 2.74
C VAL A 80 -1.53 0.06 3.14
N ILE A 81 -0.85 0.48 4.20
CA ILE A 81 -0.72 1.91 4.54
C ILE A 81 0.09 2.58 3.42
N TYR A 82 -0.36 3.74 2.94
CA TYR A 82 0.26 4.41 1.80
C TYR A 82 1.73 4.80 2.08
N ASP A 83 2.04 5.20 3.32
CA ASP A 83 3.41 5.51 3.76
C ASP A 83 4.34 4.28 3.87
N MET A 84 3.83 3.06 3.67
CA MET A 84 4.62 1.83 3.63
C MET A 84 5.12 1.51 2.22
N ILE A 85 4.73 2.28 1.21
CA ILE A 85 5.17 2.14 -0.18
C ILE A 85 5.84 3.43 -0.66
N ALA A 86 6.82 3.30 -1.55
CA ALA A 86 7.44 4.45 -2.21
C ALA A 86 7.14 4.41 -3.71
N LYS A 87 6.80 5.57 -4.29
CA LYS A 87 6.89 5.72 -5.75
C LYS A 87 8.34 5.47 -6.17
N PRO A 88 8.61 4.79 -7.29
CA PRO A 88 9.95 4.76 -7.84
C PRO A 88 10.38 6.21 -8.02
N LYS A 89 11.61 6.54 -7.60
CA LYS A 89 12.19 7.83 -7.98
C LYS A 89 12.03 7.95 -9.49
N SER A 90 11.40 9.03 -9.96
CA SER A 90 11.55 9.45 -11.34
C SER A 90 13.07 9.49 -11.59
N ALA A 91 13.54 8.74 -12.58
CA ALA A 91 14.83 9.06 -13.18
C ALA A 91 14.61 10.40 -13.90
N GLN A 92 14.75 11.49 -13.15
CA GLN A 92 14.80 12.85 -13.69
C GLN A 92 16.20 13.36 -13.36
N ASP A 93 16.99 13.38 -14.44
CA ASP A 93 18.32 13.96 -14.71
C ASP A 93 19.49 13.61 -13.77
#